data_AF-A0A967WH07-F1
#
_entry.id   AF-A0A967WH07-F1
#
_cell.length_a   1.000
_cell.length_b   1.000
_cell.length_c   1.000
_cell.angle_alpha   90.00
_cell.angle_beta   90.00
_cell.angle_gamma   90.00
#
_symmetry.space_group_name_H-M   'P 1'
#
loop_
_entity.id
_entity.type
_entity.pdbx_description
1 polymer ?
#
loop_
_entity_poly.entity_id
_entity_poly.type
_entity_poly.pdbx_seq_one_letter_code
_entity_poly.pdbx_strand_id
1 'polypeptide(L)' 'FIDPDSCIDCGACEPECPESAIFPDDEVPAEYEAWIAKNAAFFSDGPGYDAA' A
#
# COMPACT_ATOMS: atom_id res chain seq x y z
N PHE A 1 3.90 0.96 -3.89
CA PHE A 1 2.76 1.59 -3.20
C PHE A 1 1.50 0.88 -3.65
N ILE A 2 0.48 0.80 -2.79
CA ILE A 2 -0.82 0.19 -3.08
C ILE A 2 -1.84 1.34 -3.19
N ASP A 3 -2.61 1.40 -4.27
CA ASP A 3 -3.66 2.40 -4.44
C ASP A 3 -4.89 1.98 -3.63
N PRO A 4 -5.26 2.72 -2.56
CA PRO A 4 -6.39 2.35 -1.72
C PRO A 4 -7.74 2.44 -2.42
N ASP A 5 -7.88 3.26 -3.46
CA ASP A 5 -9.17 3.40 -4.19
C ASP A 5 -9.40 2.22 -5.15
N SER A 6 -8.31 1.58 -5.60
CA SER A 6 -8.37 0.39 -6.46
C SER A 6 -8.28 -0.94 -5.70
N CYS A 7 -7.73 -0.90 -4.48
CA CYS A 7 -7.62 -2.07 -3.61
C CYS A 7 -9.03 -2.56 -3.23
N ILE A 8 -9.22 -3.87 -3.26
CA ILE A 8 -10.50 -4.53 -2.93
C ILE A 8 -10.35 -5.49 -1.75
N ASP A 9 -9.27 -5.35 -0.97
CA ASP A 9 -8.97 -6.12 0.23
C ASP A 9 -9.00 -7.64 0.02
N CYS A 10 -8.51 -8.10 -1.13
CA CYS A 10 -8.54 -9.53 -1.48
C CYS A 10 -7.45 -10.36 -0.77
N GLY A 11 -6.46 -9.71 -0.15
CA GLY A 11 -5.36 -10.36 0.58
C GLY A 11 -4.37 -11.15 -0.30
N ALA A 12 -4.51 -11.15 -1.62
CA ALA A 12 -3.68 -11.99 -2.49
C ALA A 12 -2.20 -11.56 -2.54
N CYS A 13 -1.91 -10.27 -2.35
CA CYS A 13 -0.55 -9.75 -2.44
C CYS A 13 0.28 -9.98 -1.16
N GLU A 14 -0.37 -10.13 0.00
CA GLU A 14 0.29 -10.28 1.29
C GLU A 14 1.19 -11.54 1.36
N PRO A 15 0.69 -12.78 1.09
CA PRO A 15 1.53 -13.98 1.18
C PRO A 15 2.55 -14.08 0.04
N GLU A 16 2.33 -13.37 -1.06
CA GLU A 16 3.21 -13.36 -2.24
C GLU A 16 4.40 -12.40 -2.07
N CYS A 17 4.36 -11.50 -1.10
CA CYS A 17 5.43 -10.53 -0.87
C CYS A 17 6.64 -11.22 -0.21
N PRO A 18 7.79 -11.38 -0.90
CA PRO A 18 8.94 -12.10 -0.36
C PRO A 18 9.58 -11.40 0.84
N GLU A 19 9.41 -10.07 0.94
CA GLU A 19 9.93 -9.24 2.02
C GLU A 19 8.92 -9.03 3.15
N SER A 20 7.71 -9.60 3.03
CA SER A 20 6.61 -9.44 4.01
C SER A 20 6.33 -7.96 4.35
N ALA A 21 6.34 -7.10 3.32
CA ALA A 21 6.20 -5.65 3.47
C ALA A 21 4.76 -5.13 3.26
N ILE A 22 3.81 -6.03 2.98
CA ILE A 22 2.40 -5.71 2.75
C ILE A 22 1.62 -6.11 3.99
N PHE A 23 0.79 -5.18 4.47
CA PHE A 23 -0.09 -5.38 5.62
C PHE A 23 -1.48 -4.86 5.27
N PRO A 24 -2.55 -5.46 5.80
CA PRO A 24 -3.85 -4.81 5.93
C PRO A 24 -3.71 -3.44 6.61
N ASP A 25 -4.55 -2.46 6.25
CA ASP A 25 -4.43 -1.08 6.71
C ASP A 25 -4.58 -0.93 8.23
N ASP A 26 -5.36 -1.80 8.86
CA ASP A 26 -5.58 -1.90 10.31
C ASP A 26 -4.53 -2.75 11.04
N GLU A 27 -3.63 -3.41 10.31
CA GLU A 27 -2.57 -4.28 10.86
C GLU A 27 -1.15 -3.74 10.62
N VAL A 28 -1.02 -2.54 10.04
CA VAL A 28 0.29 -1.90 9.82
C VAL A 28 0.99 -1.65 11.17
N PRO A 29 2.24 -2.12 11.36
CA PRO A 29 3.01 -1.82 12.56
C PRO A 29 3.18 -0.31 12.79
N ALA A 30 3.18 0.12 14.05
CA ALA A 30 3.25 1.54 14.44
C ALA A 30 4.41 2.31 13.79
N GLU A 31 5.56 1.65 13.60
CA GLU A 31 6.74 2.23 12.94
C GLU A 31 6.53 2.52 11.44
N TYR A 32 5.52 1.91 10.83
CA TYR A 32 5.18 2.03 9.42
C TYR A 32 3.83 2.71 9.14
N GLU A 33 3.06 3.12 10.15
CA GLU A 33 1.74 3.77 9.96
C GLU A 33 1.77 4.95 8.98
N ALA A 34 2.86 5.72 8.97
CA ALA A 34 3.04 6.83 8.04
C ALA A 34 3.03 6.42 6.56
N TRP A 35 3.24 5.14 6.25
CA TRP A 35 3.19 4.62 4.88
C TRP A 35 1.78 4.46 4.34
N ILE A 36 0.76 4.39 5.19
CA ILE A 36 -0.66 4.37 4.74
C ILE A 36 -0.95 5.64 3.93
N ALA A 37 -0.63 6.81 4.49
CA ALA A 37 -0.81 8.09 3.80
C ALA A 37 0.09 8.23 2.58
N LYS A 38 1.32 7.69 2.61
CA LYS A 38 2.23 7.74 1.47
C LYS A 38 1.77 6.84 0.31
N ASN A 39 1.18 5.69 0.62
CA ASN A 39 0.53 4.81 -0.37
C ASN A 39 -0.55 5.57 -1.12
N ALA A 40 -1.48 6.19 -0.41
CA ALA A 40 -2.53 7.03 -1.02
C ALA A 40 -1.93 8.22 -1.82
N ALA A 41 -1.02 8.98 -1.19
CA ALA A 41 -0.41 10.17 -1.78
C ALA A 41 0.34 9.86 -3.08
N PHE A 42 0.89 8.65 -3.22
CA PHE A 42 1.55 8.24 -4.46
C PHE A 42 0.61 8.25 -5.66
N PHE A 43 -0.69 7.96 -5.47
CA PHE A 43 -1.69 7.90 -6.54
C PHE A 43 -2.58 9.16 -6.63
N SER A 44 -2.72 9.94 -5.55
CA SER A 44 -3.46 11.21 -5.58
C SER A 44 -2.62 12.40 -6.07
N ASP A 45 -1.40 12.54 -5.55
CA ASP A 45 -0.53 13.72 -5.76
C ASP A 45 0.84 13.36 -6.35
N GLY A 46 1.17 12.06 -6.35
CA GLY A 46 2.41 11.51 -6.85
C GLY A 46 2.34 11.08 -8.31
N PRO A 47 3.35 10.34 -8.79
CA PRO A 47 3.40 9.87 -10.17
C PRO A 47 2.34 8.80 -10.50
N GLY A 48 1.71 8.19 -9.49
CA GLY A 48 0.62 7.23 -9.64
C GLY A 48 0.90 6.14 -10.68
N TYR A 49 -0.03 5.97 -11.61
CA TYR A 49 0.06 5.01 -12.71
C TYR A 49 1.03 5.42 -13.84
N ASP A 50 1.52 6.67 -13.82
CA ASP A 50 2.52 7.19 -14.76
C ASP A 50 3.96 6.96 -14.26
N ALA A 51 4.13 6.31 -13.10
CA ALA A 51 5.43 5.92 -12.58
C ALA A 51 6.07 4.84 -13.48
N ALA A 52 6.93 5.30 -14.41
CA ALA A 52 7.73 4.45 -15.30
C ALA A 52 8.89 3.76 -14.57
#